data_AF-A0A848KMA8-F1
#
_entry.id   AF-A0A848KMA8-F1
#
_cell.length_a   1.000
_cell.length_b   1.000
_cell.length_c   1.000
_cell.angle_alpha   90.00
_cell.angle_beta   90.00
_cell.angle_gamma   90.00
#
_symmetry.space_group_name_H-M   'P 1'
#
loop_
_entity.id
_entity.type
_entity.pdbx_description
1 polymer ?
#
loop_
_entity_poly.entity_id
_entity_poly.type
_entity_poly.pdbx_seq_one_letter_code
_entity_poly.pdbx_strand_id
1 'polypeptide(L)'
;MTITAPRVATDSELARKVEKAGFLIARIGLVVTIGWIGATKFTVAESQAIEPLVSRSPFLGWLLDLVEIRSLSAVFGVIEIVAAVLIALGLVREIFGVIGGLIAIGLFLTTISFLFTSTDYEHSVPFLSAAGPFIIKDIVLLGASIIIFAGSWLRLLDKRPAA
;
A
#
# COMPACT_ATOMS: atom_id res chain seq x y z
N MET A 1 28.75 -22.52 27.43
CA MET A 1 27.75 -22.75 26.35
C MET A 1 28.41 -22.35 25.04
N THR A 2 29.15 -23.27 24.42
CA THR A 2 30.01 -22.99 23.27
C THR A 2 29.18 -23.17 22.00
N ILE A 3 28.72 -22.06 21.41
CA ILE A 3 28.09 -22.14 20.10
C ILE A 3 29.19 -22.50 19.09
N THR A 4 29.09 -23.68 18.50
CA THR A 4 30.02 -24.14 17.45
C THR A 4 29.75 -23.35 16.16
N ALA A 5 30.80 -22.76 15.58
CA ALA A 5 30.76 -21.98 14.33
C ALA A 5 29.86 -22.52 13.19
N PRO A 6 29.77 -23.84 12.91
CA PRO A 6 28.87 -24.36 11.86
C PRO A 6 27.37 -24.17 12.14
N ARG A 7 26.96 -24.07 13.41
CA ARG A 7 25.54 -23.86 13.77
C ARG A 7 25.12 -22.40 13.50
N VAL A 8 25.97 -21.44 13.84
CA VAL A 8 25.74 -20.00 13.56
C VAL A 8 25.62 -19.73 12.06
N ALA A 9 26.47 -20.36 11.25
CA ALA A 9 26.43 -20.21 9.80
C ALA A 9 25.10 -20.71 9.21
N THR A 10 24.65 -21.90 9.61
CA THR A 10 23.38 -22.49 9.16
C THR A 10 22.17 -21.66 9.61
N ASP A 11 22.15 -21.21 10.87
CA ASP A 11 21.08 -20.38 11.42
C ASP A 11 20.97 -19.03 10.66
N SER A 12 22.12 -18.46 10.25
CA SER A 12 22.16 -17.22 9.46
C SER A 12 21.66 -17.38 8.01
N GLU A 13 21.89 -18.54 7.39
CA GLU A 13 21.40 -18.82 6.04
C GLU A 13 19.88 -19.02 6.03
N LEU A 14 19.35 -19.76 7.00
CA LEU A 14 17.91 -19.96 7.16
C LEU A 14 17.20 -18.63 7.39
N ALA A 15 17.71 -17.78 8.29
CA ALA A 15 17.16 -16.46 8.56
C ALA A 15 17.06 -15.61 7.26
N ARG A 16 18.11 -15.60 6.45
CA ARG A 16 18.13 -14.87 5.17
C ARG A 16 17.14 -15.45 4.14
N LYS A 17 16.94 -16.77 4.11
CA LYS A 17 15.94 -17.41 3.24
C LYS A 17 14.52 -17.02 3.67
N VAL A 18 14.23 -17.06 4.97
CA VAL A 18 12.93 -16.67 5.52
C VAL A 18 12.65 -15.18 5.27
N GLU A 19 13.64 -14.31 5.46
CA GLU A 19 13.52 -12.87 5.16
C GLU A 19 13.19 -12.63 3.68
N LYS A 20 13.91 -13.29 2.76
CA LYS A 20 13.64 -13.20 1.32
C LYS A 20 12.24 -13.68 0.96
N ALA A 21 11.81 -14.80 1.55
CA ALA A 21 10.46 -15.33 1.35
C ALA A 21 9.39 -14.34 1.87
N GLY A 22 9.59 -13.79 3.08
CA GLY A 22 8.71 -12.79 3.66
C GLY A 22 8.59 -11.53 2.80
N PHE A 23 9.71 -11.01 2.28
CA PHE A 23 9.71 -9.87 1.37
C PHE A 23 8.95 -10.17 0.06
N LEU A 24 9.13 -11.36 -0.50
CA LEU A 24 8.43 -11.77 -1.72
C LEU A 24 6.92 -11.91 -1.48
N ILE A 25 6.52 -12.56 -0.38
CA ILE A 25 5.12 -12.72 0.01
C ILE A 25 4.48 -11.35 0.26
N ALA A 26 5.16 -10.45 0.98
CA ALA A 26 4.69 -9.09 1.21
C ALA A 26 4.50 -8.33 -0.11
N ARG A 27 5.45 -8.47 -1.05
CA ARG A 27 5.33 -7.84 -2.38
C ARG A 27 4.14 -8.38 -3.16
N ILE A 28 3.99 -9.70 -3.25
CA ILE A 28 2.88 -10.34 -3.98
C ILE A 28 1.54 -9.99 -3.33
N GLY A 29 1.46 -10.07 -1.99
CA GLY A 29 0.29 -9.67 -1.23
C GLY A 29 -0.10 -8.23 -1.52
N LEU A 30 0.88 -7.31 -1.52
CA LEU A 30 0.65 -5.91 -1.84
C LEU A 30 0.12 -5.70 -3.26
N VAL A 31 0.69 -6.39 -4.26
CA VAL A 31 0.22 -6.36 -5.66
C VAL A 31 -1.22 -6.85 -5.75
N VAL A 32 -1.54 -8.01 -5.15
CA VAL A 32 -2.87 -8.60 -5.20
C VAL A 32 -3.88 -7.70 -4.50
N THR A 33 -3.57 -7.22 -3.30
CA THR A 33 -4.47 -6.38 -2.51
C THR A 33 -4.74 -5.05 -3.20
N ILE A 34 -3.70 -4.32 -3.63
CA ILE A 34 -3.88 -3.04 -4.32
C ILE A 34 -4.60 -3.25 -5.66
N GLY A 35 -4.20 -4.26 -6.44
CA GLY A 35 -4.82 -4.55 -7.73
C GLY A 35 -6.29 -4.91 -7.61
N TRP A 36 -6.66 -5.69 -6.57
CA TRP A 36 -8.04 -6.06 -6.32
C TRP A 36 -8.89 -4.86 -5.87
N ILE A 37 -8.40 -4.04 -4.94
CA ILE A 37 -9.09 -2.81 -4.51
C ILE A 37 -9.23 -1.83 -5.68
N GLY A 38 -8.16 -1.68 -6.48
CA GLY A 38 -8.19 -0.85 -7.69
C GLY A 38 -9.23 -1.32 -8.71
N ALA A 39 -9.41 -2.63 -8.87
CA ALA A 39 -10.45 -3.17 -9.76
C ALA A 39 -11.86 -2.86 -9.24
N THR A 40 -12.11 -2.90 -7.92
CA THR A 40 -13.45 -2.61 -7.37
C THR A 40 -13.84 -1.14 -7.51
N LYS A 41 -12.89 -0.21 -7.63
CA LYS A 41 -13.13 1.23 -7.90
C LYS A 41 -13.93 1.52 -9.16
N PHE A 42 -13.96 0.58 -10.11
CA PHE A 42 -14.78 0.66 -11.31
C PHE A 42 -16.21 0.12 -11.10
N THR A 43 -16.68 -0.06 -9.87
CA THR A 43 -18.07 -0.48 -9.57
C THR A 43 -18.90 0.64 -8.96
N VAL A 44 -20.21 0.66 -9.23
CA VAL A 44 -21.13 1.68 -8.68
C VAL A 44 -21.17 1.62 -7.15
N ALA A 45 -21.15 0.39 -6.60
CA ALA A 45 -21.14 0.15 -5.16
C ALA A 45 -19.94 0.81 -4.48
N GLU A 46 -18.75 0.71 -5.10
CA GLU A 46 -17.55 1.32 -4.54
C GLU A 46 -17.58 2.85 -4.60
N SER A 47 -18.11 3.45 -5.67
CA SER A 47 -18.25 4.91 -5.74
C SER A 47 -19.17 5.47 -4.66
N GLN A 48 -20.25 4.75 -4.31
CA GLN A 48 -21.16 5.12 -3.23
C GLN A 48 -20.51 4.93 -1.85
N ALA A 49 -19.67 3.90 -1.69
CA ALA A 49 -18.97 3.63 -0.44
C ALA A 49 -17.93 4.71 -0.10
N ILE A 50 -17.24 5.27 -1.10
CA ILE A 50 -16.22 6.31 -0.88
C ILE A 50 -16.81 7.73 -0.79
N GLU A 51 -18.02 7.96 -1.29
CA GLU A 51 -18.67 9.27 -1.31
C GLU A 51 -18.67 9.99 0.06
N PRO A 52 -19.11 9.36 1.17
CA PRO A 52 -19.08 10.02 2.48
C PRO A 52 -17.66 10.31 2.97
N LEU A 53 -16.68 9.48 2.58
CA LEU A 53 -15.27 9.67 2.95
C LEU A 53 -14.64 10.83 2.17
N VAL A 54 -15.00 10.99 0.89
CA VAL A 54 -14.44 12.06 0.05
C VAL A 54 -15.11 13.40 0.36
N SER A 55 -16.44 13.44 0.40
CA SER A 55 -17.23 14.68 0.56
C SER A 55 -16.94 15.43 1.86
N ARG A 56 -16.62 14.69 2.93
CA ARG A 56 -16.29 15.26 4.24
C ARG A 56 -14.80 15.53 4.44
N SER A 57 -13.95 15.15 3.48
CA SER A 57 -12.51 15.34 3.57
C SER A 57 -12.12 16.78 3.20
N PRO A 58 -11.37 17.51 4.05
CA PRO A 58 -10.87 18.84 3.69
C PRO A 58 -9.86 18.79 2.54
N PHE A 59 -9.25 17.63 2.27
CA PHE A 59 -8.26 17.46 1.21
C PHE A 59 -8.86 17.11 -0.15
N LEU A 60 -10.02 16.45 -0.18
CA LEU A 60 -10.61 15.90 -1.41
C LEU A 60 -12.06 16.35 -1.66
N GLY A 61 -12.76 16.91 -0.68
CA GLY A 61 -14.18 17.28 -0.81
C GLY A 61 -14.43 18.30 -1.93
N TRP A 62 -13.54 19.28 -2.07
CA TRP A 62 -13.59 20.29 -3.15
C TRP A 62 -13.47 19.68 -4.56
N LEU A 63 -12.91 18.47 -4.69
CA LEU A 63 -12.77 17.81 -5.98
C LEU A 63 -14.13 17.38 -6.54
N LEU A 64 -15.13 17.18 -5.67
CA LEU A 64 -16.51 16.88 -6.07
C LEU A 64 -17.21 18.08 -6.73
N ASP A 65 -16.71 19.30 -6.54
CA ASP A 65 -17.19 20.48 -7.27
C ASP A 65 -16.71 20.50 -8.73
N LEU A 66 -15.68 19.70 -9.06
CA LEU A 66 -15.06 19.65 -10.39
C LEU A 66 -15.40 18.37 -11.16
N VAL A 67 -15.47 17.23 -10.48
CA VAL A 67 -15.69 15.92 -11.09
C VAL A 67 -16.69 15.11 -10.28
N GLU A 68 -17.47 14.29 -10.99
CA GLU A 68 -18.40 13.37 -10.35
C GLU A 68 -17.67 12.30 -9.52
N ILE A 69 -18.27 11.88 -8.40
CA ILE A 69 -17.75 10.82 -7.53
C ILE A 69 -17.37 9.54 -8.29
N ARG A 70 -18.12 9.22 -9.36
CA ARG A 70 -17.87 8.07 -10.21
C ARG A 70 -16.54 8.16 -10.94
N SER A 71 -16.27 9.32 -11.53
CA SER A 71 -15.02 9.59 -12.24
C SER A 71 -13.84 9.63 -11.26
N LEU A 72 -14.05 10.22 -10.09
CA LEU A 72 -13.04 10.25 -9.04
C LEU A 72 -12.68 8.84 -8.52
N SER A 73 -13.69 8.00 -8.29
CA SER A 73 -13.48 6.58 -7.97
C SER A 73 -12.63 5.90 -9.03
N ALA A 74 -12.98 6.05 -10.31
CA ALA A 74 -12.22 5.46 -11.41
C ALA A 74 -10.76 5.95 -11.48
N VAL A 75 -10.51 7.24 -11.21
CA VAL A 75 -9.13 7.79 -11.13
C VAL A 75 -8.33 7.11 -10.02
N PHE A 76 -8.90 6.95 -8.82
CA PHE A 76 -8.24 6.18 -7.76
C PHE A 76 -7.96 4.74 -8.19
N GLY A 77 -8.92 4.10 -8.86
CA GLY A 77 -8.74 2.74 -9.40
C GLY A 77 -7.59 2.63 -10.39
N VAL A 78 -7.44 3.60 -11.29
CA VAL A 78 -6.29 3.66 -12.21
C VAL A 78 -4.98 3.81 -11.45
N ILE A 79 -4.91 4.70 -10.47
CA ILE A 79 -3.69 4.93 -9.66
C ILE A 79 -3.31 3.64 -8.90
N GLU A 80 -4.29 2.98 -8.29
CA GLU A 80 -4.11 1.70 -7.57
C GLU A 80 -3.59 0.62 -8.52
N ILE A 81 -4.22 0.42 -9.68
CA ILE A 81 -3.78 -0.57 -10.67
C ILE A 81 -2.35 -0.26 -11.16
N VAL A 82 -2.04 1.00 -11.45
CA VAL A 82 -0.69 1.41 -11.87
C VAL A 82 0.32 1.11 -10.77
N ALA A 83 0.01 1.43 -9.51
CA ALA A 83 0.88 1.12 -8.37
C ALA A 83 1.13 -0.40 -8.26
N ALA A 84 0.07 -1.22 -8.36
CA ALA A 84 0.18 -2.68 -8.31
C ALA A 84 1.07 -3.22 -9.44
N VAL A 85 0.88 -2.73 -10.68
CA VAL A 85 1.72 -3.12 -11.83
C VAL A 85 3.17 -2.72 -11.62
N LEU A 86 3.44 -1.50 -11.16
CA LEU A 86 4.81 -1.03 -10.91
C LEU A 86 5.50 -1.84 -9.81
N ILE A 87 4.79 -2.16 -8.72
CA ILE A 87 5.31 -3.02 -7.65
C ILE A 87 5.64 -4.42 -8.18
N ALA A 88 4.79 -4.99 -9.04
CA ALA A 88 5.03 -6.28 -9.68
C ALA A 88 6.25 -6.24 -10.60
N LEU A 89 6.35 -5.23 -11.47
CA LEU A 89 7.51 -4.99 -12.35
C LEU A 89 8.79 -4.69 -11.55
N GLY A 90 8.65 -4.26 -10.30
CA GLY A 90 9.73 -4.13 -9.32
C GLY A 90 10.51 -5.41 -9.05
N LEU A 91 9.96 -6.59 -9.39
CA LEU A 91 10.69 -7.87 -9.35
C LEU A 91 11.77 -7.97 -10.44
N VAL A 92 11.56 -7.28 -11.57
CA VAL A 92 12.47 -7.31 -12.72
C VAL A 92 13.39 -6.09 -12.71
N ARG A 93 12.86 -4.91 -12.41
CA ARG A 93 13.62 -3.66 -12.34
C ARG A 93 13.28 -2.90 -11.06
N GLU A 94 14.29 -2.71 -10.21
CA GLU A 94 14.12 -2.11 -8.89
C GLU A 94 13.52 -0.69 -8.94
N ILE A 95 13.77 0.08 -10.02
CA ILE A 95 13.19 1.41 -10.18
C ILE A 95 11.66 1.41 -10.17
N PHE A 96 11.01 0.40 -10.74
CA PHE A 96 9.54 0.29 -10.70
C PHE A 96 9.06 -0.06 -9.29
N GLY A 97 9.83 -0.85 -8.54
CA GLY A 97 9.55 -1.13 -7.13
C GLY A 97 9.63 0.12 -6.26
N VAL A 98 10.57 1.02 -6.54
CA VAL A 98 10.68 2.33 -5.88
C VAL A 98 9.44 3.19 -6.20
N ILE A 99 9.14 3.39 -7.48
CA ILE A 99 8.03 4.27 -7.89
C ILE A 99 6.69 3.71 -7.39
N GLY A 100 6.44 2.42 -7.63
CA GLY A 100 5.21 1.75 -7.19
C GLY A 100 5.06 1.74 -5.67
N GLY A 101 6.15 1.49 -4.93
CA GLY A 101 6.15 1.56 -3.47
C GLY A 101 5.84 2.96 -2.95
N LEU A 102 6.39 4.01 -3.58
CA LEU A 102 6.11 5.39 -3.20
C LEU A 102 4.66 5.79 -3.46
N ILE A 103 4.08 5.39 -4.60
CA ILE A 103 2.66 5.62 -4.89
C ILE A 103 1.79 4.90 -3.85
N ALA A 104 2.09 3.64 -3.54
CA ALA A 104 1.35 2.87 -2.53
C ALA A 104 1.42 3.50 -1.14
N ILE A 105 2.58 4.03 -0.72
CA ILE A 105 2.70 4.81 0.51
C ILE A 105 1.73 5.99 0.51
N GLY A 106 1.69 6.76 -0.58
CA GLY A 106 0.76 7.89 -0.73
C GLY A 106 -0.70 7.45 -0.60
N LEU A 107 -1.09 6.39 -1.31
CA LEU A 107 -2.45 5.83 -1.28
C LEU A 107 -2.88 5.46 0.15
N PHE A 108 -2.07 4.68 0.87
CA PHE A 108 -2.42 4.25 2.23
C PHE A 108 -2.40 5.40 3.23
N LEU A 109 -1.51 6.39 3.08
CA LEU A 109 -1.54 7.59 3.91
C LEU A 109 -2.83 8.39 3.67
N THR A 110 -3.28 8.52 2.42
CA THR A 110 -4.56 9.15 2.11
C THR A 110 -5.72 8.39 2.76
N THR A 111 -5.77 7.05 2.65
CA THR A 111 -6.86 6.28 3.27
C THR A 111 -6.83 6.34 4.79
N ILE A 112 -5.65 6.27 5.41
CA ILE A 112 -5.49 6.45 6.86
C ILE A 112 -5.92 7.86 7.29
N SER A 113 -5.69 8.89 6.47
CA SER A 113 -6.14 10.25 6.77
C SER A 113 -7.67 10.36 6.91
N PHE A 114 -8.45 9.52 6.22
CA PHE A 114 -9.91 9.51 6.34
C PHE A 114 -10.39 9.11 7.73
N LEU A 115 -9.62 8.32 8.48
CA LEU A 115 -9.91 7.97 9.87
C LEU A 115 -10.00 9.20 10.79
N PHE A 116 -9.25 10.24 10.46
CA PHE A 116 -9.16 11.47 11.25
C PHE A 116 -9.98 12.62 10.68
N THR A 117 -10.34 12.55 9.40
CA THR A 117 -10.92 13.69 8.67
C THR A 117 -12.36 13.48 8.22
N SER A 118 -12.78 12.24 7.97
CA SER A 118 -13.92 11.99 7.08
C SER A 118 -14.95 10.97 7.60
N THR A 119 -14.95 10.66 8.89
CA THR A 119 -15.93 9.73 9.47
C THR A 119 -17.05 10.44 10.23
N ASP A 120 -18.26 9.92 10.06
CA ASP A 120 -19.45 10.30 10.83
C ASP A 120 -19.28 9.81 12.28
N TYR A 121 -18.64 10.61 13.13
CA TYR A 121 -18.47 10.32 14.56
C TYR A 121 -19.78 10.42 15.34
N GLU A 122 -20.90 10.75 14.69
CA GLU A 122 -22.15 11.03 15.40
C GLU A 122 -22.69 9.82 16.17
N HIS A 123 -22.46 8.57 15.72
CA HIS A 123 -23.12 7.38 16.32
C HIS A 123 -22.21 6.17 16.64
N SER A 124 -20.91 6.18 16.30
CA SER A 124 -20.00 5.08 16.68
C SER A 124 -18.53 5.50 16.73
N VAL A 125 -17.72 4.85 17.58
CA VAL A 125 -16.26 5.02 17.56
C VAL A 125 -15.70 4.56 16.20
N PRO A 126 -14.68 5.22 15.63
CA PRO A 126 -14.22 5.01 14.24
C PRO A 126 -13.94 3.55 13.87
N PHE A 127 -13.42 2.79 14.83
CA PHE A 127 -13.06 1.38 14.68
C PHE A 127 -14.25 0.41 14.64
N LEU A 128 -15.44 0.85 15.07
CA LEU A 128 -16.68 0.06 15.03
C LEU A 128 -17.58 0.43 13.84
N SER A 129 -17.21 1.44 13.06
CA SER A 129 -17.90 1.78 11.81
C SER A 129 -17.60 0.74 10.72
N ALA A 130 -18.44 0.67 9.68
CA ALA A 130 -18.20 -0.19 8.52
C ALA A 130 -16.84 0.08 7.82
N ALA A 131 -16.29 1.30 7.97
CA ALA A 131 -14.98 1.69 7.46
C ALA A 131 -13.81 1.32 8.38
N GLY A 132 -14.05 1.04 9.67
CA GLY A 132 -13.01 0.75 10.66
C GLY A 132 -12.11 -0.45 10.29
N PRO A 133 -12.67 -1.64 10.02
CA PRO A 133 -11.90 -2.80 9.58
C PRO A 133 -11.18 -2.57 8.24
N PHE A 134 -11.76 -1.75 7.36
CA PHE A 134 -11.16 -1.40 6.07
C PHE A 134 -9.91 -0.53 6.21
N ILE A 135 -9.82 0.30 7.25
CA ILE A 135 -8.67 1.19 7.47
C ILE A 135 -7.55 0.49 8.25
N ILE A 136 -7.87 -0.44 9.16
CA ILE A 136 -6.84 -1.15 9.94
C ILE A 136 -5.87 -1.93 9.04
N LYS A 137 -6.36 -2.56 7.96
CA LYS A 137 -5.49 -3.27 7.01
C LYS A 137 -4.48 -2.33 6.35
N ASP A 138 -4.84 -1.06 6.15
CA ASP A 138 -4.01 -0.10 5.43
C ASP A 138 -2.77 0.30 6.22
N ILE A 139 -2.78 0.18 7.55
CA ILE A 139 -1.58 0.36 8.38
C ILE A 139 -0.54 -0.72 8.06
N VAL A 140 -0.98 -1.98 7.95
CA VAL A 140 -0.10 -3.10 7.59
C VAL A 140 0.41 -2.95 6.16
N LEU A 141 -0.47 -2.55 5.24
CA LEU A 141 -0.10 -2.34 3.84
C LEU A 141 0.83 -1.14 3.64
N LEU A 142 0.70 -0.09 4.44
CA LEU A 142 1.65 1.02 4.50
C LEU A 142 3.04 0.52 4.91
N GLY A 143 3.12 -0.30 5.97
CA GLY A 143 4.37 -0.94 6.40
C GLY A 143 5.00 -1.79 5.28
N ALA A 144 4.21 -2.63 4.62
CA ALA A 144 4.67 -3.41 3.48
C ALA A 144 5.17 -2.52 2.33
N SER A 145 4.47 -1.43 2.03
CA SER A 145 4.84 -0.48 0.97
C SER A 145 6.18 0.20 1.26
N ILE A 146 6.42 0.60 2.51
CA ILE A 146 7.70 1.16 2.97
C ILE A 146 8.83 0.13 2.81
N ILE A 147 8.59 -1.12 3.20
CA ILE A 147 9.57 -2.21 3.06
C ILE A 147 9.92 -2.42 1.57
N ILE A 148 8.92 -2.47 0.68
CA ILE A 148 9.16 -2.63 -0.76
C ILE A 148 9.90 -1.43 -1.34
N PHE A 149 9.49 -0.21 -0.99
CA PHE A 149 10.14 1.03 -1.42
C PHE A 149 11.62 1.04 -1.00
N ALA A 150 11.89 0.88 0.30
CA ALA A 150 13.25 0.93 0.84
C ALA A 150 14.13 -0.20 0.31
N GLY A 151 13.60 -1.43 0.25
CA GLY A 151 14.33 -2.59 -0.28
C GLY A 151 14.69 -2.44 -1.76
N SER A 152 13.80 -1.86 -2.56
CA SER A 152 14.07 -1.59 -3.98
C SER A 152 15.07 -0.43 -4.14
N TRP A 153 14.96 0.60 -3.30
CA TRP A 153 15.87 1.75 -3.30
C TRP A 153 17.31 1.33 -2.97
N LEU A 154 17.51 0.55 -1.91
CA LEU A 154 18.83 0.07 -1.51
C LEU A 154 19.49 -0.76 -2.61
N ARG A 155 18.76 -1.71 -3.22
CA ARG A 155 19.28 -2.51 -4.35
C ARG A 155 19.59 -1.68 -5.59
N LEU A 156 18.92 -0.55 -5.77
CA LEU A 156 19.21 0.38 -6.85
C LEU A 156 20.52 1.12 -6.59
N LEU A 157 20.79 1.51 -5.34
CA LEU A 157 22.05 2.15 -4.93
C LEU A 157 23.23 1.20 -5.08
N ASP A 158 23.10 -0.06 -4.65
CA ASP A 158 24.15 -1.07 -4.77
C ASP A 158 24.56 -1.36 -6.23
N LYS A 159 23.65 -1.13 -7.18
CA LYS A 159 23.91 -1.32 -8.62
C LYS A 159 24.56 -0.10 -9.29
N ARG A 160 24.67 1.04 -8.61
CA ARG A 160 25.36 2.22 -9.17
C ARG A 160 26.87 2.05 -8.94
N PRO A 161 27.72 2.15 -9.97
CA PRO A 161 29.15 2.18 -9.76
C PRO A 161 29.49 3.39 -8.88
N ALA A 162 30.37 3.19 -7.89
CA ALA A 162 30.92 4.29 -7.09
C ALA A 162 31.53 5.31 -8.05
N ALA A 163 30.99 6.53 -8.02
CA ALA A 163 31.42 7.65 -8.86
C ALA A 163 32.85 8.09 -8.53
#